data_AF-A0A538TDN8-F1
#
_entry.id   AF-A0A538TDN8-F1
#
_cell.length_a   1.000
_cell.length_b   1.000
_cell.length_c   1.000
_cell.angle_alpha   90.00
_cell.angle_beta   90.00
_cell.angle_gamma   90.00
#
_symmetry.space_group_name_H-M   'P 1'
#
loop_
_entity.id
_entity.type
_entity.pdbx_description
1 polymer ?
#
loop_
_entity_poly.entity_id
_entity_poly.type
_entity_poly.pdbx_seq_one_letter_code
_entity_poly.pdbx_strand_id
1 'polypeptide(L)'
;MRIQVTRVVRSEDPNKAEALMKDLEAEVEVHRDRIVVESRFPKLRESIGILDILGRKMATLQIHYLVQVPNETNLSLDTTNGEVRARGVNGQLDASTKNGDMRVEDVNGVLKLATTNGEISLKGVTNRAFARTTNGSVVAEIRRISSTGSVQLQTTNGNVQAYLPKDLRATVDAVTTNGHVSIAFPVEREGLMTSKTVRGTIRGGGVKLTLETTNGNVEVRGIAERAERRHKRS
;
A
#
# COMPACT_ATOMS: atom_id res chain seq x y z
N MET A 1 -4.30 14.59 -19.95
CA MET A 1 -4.62 14.48 -18.51
C MET A 1 -6.13 14.44 -18.35
N ARG A 2 -6.65 13.60 -17.46
CA ARG A 2 -8.08 13.48 -17.16
C ARG A 2 -8.28 13.30 -15.66
N ILE A 3 -9.19 14.07 -15.08
CA ILE A 3 -9.60 13.93 -13.68
C ILE A 3 -11.11 13.78 -13.69
N GLN A 4 -11.60 12.73 -13.05
CA GLN A 4 -13.03 12.49 -12.85
C GLN A 4 -13.27 12.32 -11.36
N VAL A 5 -14.18 13.11 -10.82
CA VAL A 5 -14.61 13.05 -9.43
C VAL A 5 -16.05 12.58 -9.40
N THR A 6 -16.30 11.46 -8.73
CA THR A 6 -17.66 10.95 -8.51
C THR A 6 -17.95 11.03 -7.02
N ARG A 7 -18.91 11.85 -6.64
CA ARG A 7 -19.33 12.02 -5.25
C ARG A 7 -20.68 11.31 -5.07
N VAL A 8 -20.82 10.53 -4.01
CA VAL A 8 -22.02 9.76 -3.72
C VAL A 8 -22.39 9.97 -2.26
N VAL A 9 -23.62 10.43 -2.02
CA VAL A 9 -24.20 10.53 -0.68
C VAL A 9 -25.41 9.62 -0.65
N ARG A 10 -25.47 8.71 0.33
CA ARG A 10 -26.65 7.87 0.56
C ARG A 10 -27.22 8.18 1.93
N SER A 11 -28.51 8.50 1.99
CA SER A 11 -29.26 8.70 3.23
C SER A 11 -30.72 8.32 3.00
N GLU A 12 -31.40 7.86 4.05
CA GLU A 12 -32.86 7.67 4.05
C GLU A 12 -33.62 9.01 4.07
N ASP A 13 -32.93 10.11 4.41
CA ASP A 13 -33.47 11.47 4.43
C ASP A 13 -32.94 12.28 3.22
N PRO A 14 -33.78 12.60 2.22
CA PRO A 14 -33.37 13.31 1.01
C PRO A 14 -32.81 14.71 1.29
N ASN A 15 -33.37 15.43 2.26
CA ASN A 15 -32.91 16.78 2.62
C ASN A 15 -31.52 16.72 3.26
N LYS A 16 -31.30 15.70 4.11
CA LYS A 16 -29.98 15.43 4.69
C LYS A 16 -28.97 15.04 3.60
N ALA A 17 -29.38 14.23 2.62
CA ALA A 17 -28.51 13.84 1.51
C ALA A 17 -28.09 15.05 0.66
N GLU A 18 -29.03 15.94 0.32
CA GLU A 18 -28.76 17.14 -0.46
C GLU A 18 -27.83 18.12 0.29
N ALA A 19 -28.07 18.35 1.58
CA ALA A 19 -27.20 19.18 2.41
C ALA A 19 -25.77 18.63 2.48
N LEU A 20 -25.62 17.32 2.74
CA LEU A 20 -24.33 16.66 2.75
C LEU A 20 -23.64 16.63 1.38
N MET A 21 -24.41 16.56 0.29
CA MET A 21 -23.89 16.58 -1.08
C MET A 21 -23.32 17.96 -1.42
N LYS A 22 -23.96 19.02 -0.93
CA LYS A 22 -23.48 20.40 -1.08
C LYS A 22 -22.18 20.63 -0.32
N ASP A 23 -22.09 20.13 0.90
CA ASP A 23 -20.91 20.32 1.76
C ASP A 23 -19.73 19.38 1.40
N LEU A 24 -19.99 18.28 0.66
CA LEU A 24 -18.94 17.42 0.12
C LEU A 24 -18.34 18.06 -1.13
N GLU A 25 -17.33 18.88 -0.92
CA GLU A 25 -16.62 19.60 -1.98
C GLU A 25 -15.35 18.88 -2.41
N ALA A 26 -15.05 18.98 -3.70
CA ALA A 26 -13.82 18.49 -4.31
C ALA A 26 -13.28 19.57 -5.24
N GLU A 27 -12.14 20.13 -4.88
CA GLU A 27 -11.49 21.22 -5.59
C GLU A 27 -10.30 20.67 -6.38
N VAL A 28 -10.16 21.12 -7.62
CA VAL A 28 -9.05 20.77 -8.49
C VAL A 28 -8.38 22.07 -8.92
N GLU A 29 -7.17 22.29 -8.42
CA GLU A 29 -6.35 23.46 -8.76
C GLU A 29 -5.23 23.05 -9.72
N VAL A 30 -5.16 23.71 -10.87
CA VAL A 30 -4.12 23.46 -11.87
C VAL A 30 -3.14 24.63 -11.85
N HIS A 31 -1.92 24.35 -11.41
CA HIS A 31 -0.78 25.27 -11.50
C HIS A 31 0.06 24.93 -12.74
N ARG A 32 1.09 25.74 -13.01
CA ARG A 32 1.99 25.52 -14.16
C ARG A 32 2.76 24.19 -14.07
N ASP A 33 3.05 23.74 -12.86
CA ASP A 33 3.95 22.62 -12.54
C ASP A 33 3.31 21.46 -11.77
N ARG A 34 2.12 21.67 -11.20
CA ARG A 34 1.43 20.66 -10.38
C ARG A 34 -0.08 20.78 -10.50
N ILE A 35 -0.78 19.67 -10.26
CA ILE A 35 -2.22 19.66 -10.02
C ILE A 35 -2.46 19.26 -8.57
N VAL A 36 -3.29 20.03 -7.88
CA VAL A 36 -3.71 19.77 -6.51
C VAL A 36 -5.18 19.36 -6.55
N VAL A 37 -5.49 18.23 -5.91
CA VAL A 37 -6.88 17.74 -5.77
C VAL A 37 -7.15 17.60 -4.27
N GLU A 38 -8.03 18.43 -3.74
CA GLU A 38 -8.38 18.45 -2.33
C GLU A 38 -9.87 18.21 -2.13
N SER A 39 -10.20 17.44 -1.08
CA SER A 39 -11.60 17.18 -0.70
C SER A 39 -11.89 17.78 0.66
N ARG A 40 -13.02 18.46 0.80
CA ARG A 40 -13.52 18.89 2.10
C ARG A 40 -14.69 17.99 2.48
N PHE A 41 -14.48 17.17 3.50
CA PHE A 41 -15.55 16.37 4.07
C PHE A 41 -16.33 17.22 5.07
N PRO A 42 -17.68 17.18 5.05
CA PRO A 42 -18.48 17.85 6.06
C PRO A 42 -18.12 17.31 7.45
N LYS A 43 -17.93 18.22 8.42
CA LYS A 43 -17.85 17.82 9.82
C LYS A 43 -19.21 17.26 10.22
N LEU A 44 -19.29 15.94 10.42
CA LEU A 44 -20.42 15.33 11.11
C LEU A 44 -20.47 15.98 12.50
N ARG A 45 -21.43 16.89 12.73
CA ARG A 45 -21.63 17.52 14.04
C ARG A 45 -21.76 16.41 15.09
N GLU A 46 -21.05 16.53 16.21
CA GLU A 46 -20.93 15.57 17.32
C GLU A 46 -22.26 15.16 17.99
N SER A 47 -23.39 15.73 17.57
CA SER A 47 -24.72 15.34 18.03
C SER A 47 -25.21 14.10 17.26
N ILE A 48 -24.49 12.98 17.35
CA ILE A 48 -25.13 11.68 17.14
C ILE A 48 -25.95 11.44 18.41
N GLY A 49 -27.22 11.82 18.38
CA GLY A 49 -28.10 11.55 19.52
C GLY A 49 -28.25 10.05 19.72
N ILE A 50 -28.44 9.61 20.95
CA ILE A 50 -28.87 8.23 21.27
C ILE A 50 -30.09 7.77 20.42
N LEU A 51 -30.91 8.72 19.95
CA LEU A 51 -32.02 8.49 19.01
C LEU A 51 -31.58 8.21 17.56
N ASP A 52 -30.48 8.80 17.07
CA ASP A 52 -29.97 8.56 15.72
C ASP A 52 -29.40 7.13 15.58
N ILE A 53 -28.85 6.59 16.68
CA ILE A 53 -28.37 5.20 16.78
C ILE A 53 -29.58 4.24 16.87
N LEU A 54 -30.63 4.61 17.60
CA LEU A 54 -31.86 3.81 17.71
C LEU A 54 -32.69 3.80 16.40
N GLY A 55 -32.56 4.84 15.56
CA GLY A 55 -33.47 5.13 14.44
C GLY A 55 -32.95 4.94 13.02
N ARG A 56 -31.77 4.32 12.80
CA ARG A 56 -31.21 4.00 11.47
C ARG A 56 -30.99 5.16 10.47
N LYS A 57 -30.98 6.44 10.88
CA LYS A 57 -30.73 7.57 9.95
C LYS A 57 -29.24 7.88 9.71
N MET A 58 -28.44 6.86 9.43
CA MET A 58 -27.03 7.03 9.06
C MET A 58 -26.90 7.41 7.59
N ALA A 59 -26.20 8.51 7.32
CA ALA A 59 -25.80 8.87 5.96
C ALA A 59 -24.39 8.32 5.69
N THR A 60 -24.15 7.86 4.47
CA THR A 60 -22.82 7.46 4.00
C THR A 60 -22.34 8.43 2.95
N LEU A 61 -21.09 8.88 3.08
CA LEU A 61 -20.42 9.76 2.13
C LEU A 61 -19.31 8.96 1.45
N GLN A 62 -19.30 8.96 0.13
CA GLN A 62 -18.27 8.32 -0.68
C GLN A 62 -17.80 9.30 -1.74
N ILE A 63 -16.49 9.34 -1.95
CA ILE A 63 -15.88 10.09 -3.02
C ILE A 63 -14.90 9.20 -3.76
N HIS A 64 -15.02 9.15 -5.08
CA HIS A 64 -14.20 8.34 -5.95
C HIS A 64 -13.47 9.26 -6.92
N TYR A 65 -12.14 9.14 -6.91
CA TYR A 65 -11.25 9.84 -7.80
C TYR A 65 -10.71 8.89 -8.86
N LEU A 66 -10.84 9.28 -10.12
CA LEU A 66 -10.12 8.68 -11.23
C LEU A 66 -9.22 9.76 -11.84
N VAL A 67 -7.92 9.62 -11.63
CA VAL A 67 -6.89 10.56 -12.11
C VAL A 67 -6.01 9.84 -13.12
N GLN A 68 -5.95 10.37 -14.34
CA GLN A 68 -5.08 9.90 -15.41
C GLN A 68 -4.10 11.01 -15.80
N VAL A 69 -2.83 10.76 -15.52
CA VAL A 69 -1.72 11.65 -15.80
C VAL A 69 -0.66 10.91 -16.63
N PRO A 70 0.25 11.62 -17.32
CA PRO A 70 1.42 10.99 -17.94
C PRO A 70 2.17 10.12 -16.93
N ASN A 71 2.76 9.01 -17.38
CA ASN A 71 3.35 8.03 -16.47
C ASN A 71 4.58 8.57 -15.73
N GLU A 72 5.24 9.59 -16.28
CA GLU A 72 6.44 10.25 -15.75
C GLU A 72 6.09 11.24 -14.62
N THR A 73 4.81 11.41 -14.31
CA THR A 73 4.31 12.33 -13.28
C THR A 73 4.61 11.78 -11.89
N ASN A 74 5.24 12.60 -11.04
CA ASN A 74 5.37 12.28 -9.62
C ASN A 74 4.01 12.43 -8.92
N LEU A 75 3.66 11.47 -8.07
CA LEU A 75 2.38 11.40 -7.38
C LEU A 75 2.58 11.51 -5.87
N SER A 76 1.80 12.38 -5.23
CA SER A 76 1.60 12.44 -3.78
C SER A 76 0.13 12.20 -3.48
N LEU A 77 -0.20 11.15 -2.74
CA LEU A 77 -1.58 10.75 -2.45
C LEU A 77 -1.78 10.60 -0.94
N ASP A 78 -2.60 11.45 -0.35
CA ASP A 78 -2.86 11.41 1.09
C ASP A 78 -4.37 11.31 1.35
N THR A 79 -4.77 10.30 2.11
CA THR A 79 -6.16 10.13 2.52
C THR A 79 -6.27 9.68 3.98
N THR A 80 -7.43 9.90 4.59
CA THR A 80 -7.71 9.34 5.93
C THR A 80 -8.41 7.99 5.82
N ASN A 81 -9.38 7.87 4.91
CA ASN A 81 -10.17 6.67 4.71
C ASN A 81 -10.27 6.38 3.22
N GLY A 82 -10.18 5.10 2.86
CA GLY A 82 -10.37 4.63 1.50
C GLY A 82 -9.13 3.98 0.91
N GLU A 83 -9.39 3.15 -0.09
CA GLU A 83 -8.37 2.43 -0.83
C GLU A 83 -7.62 3.36 -1.78
N VAL A 84 -6.30 3.21 -1.84
CA VAL A 84 -5.45 3.86 -2.84
C VAL A 84 -5.03 2.84 -3.89
N ARG A 85 -5.33 3.13 -5.16
CA ARG A 85 -4.87 2.34 -6.31
C ARG A 85 -4.02 3.20 -7.24
N ALA A 86 -2.81 2.75 -7.53
CA ALA A 86 -1.93 3.39 -8.51
C ALA A 86 -1.37 2.34 -9.48
N ARG A 87 -1.27 2.70 -10.76
CA ARG A 87 -0.73 1.81 -11.79
C ARG A 87 0.08 2.56 -12.84
N GLY A 88 1.21 1.98 -13.26
CA GLY A 88 1.96 2.45 -14.42
C GLY A 88 2.68 3.78 -14.16
N VAL A 89 3.40 3.89 -13.04
CA VAL A 89 4.10 5.11 -12.64
C VAL A 89 5.59 4.97 -12.95
N ASN A 90 6.14 5.81 -13.81
CA ASN A 90 7.57 5.91 -14.14
C ASN A 90 8.18 7.15 -13.47
N GLY A 91 8.05 7.23 -12.14
CA GLY A 91 8.45 8.39 -11.36
C GLY A 91 8.40 8.09 -9.87
N GLN A 92 8.28 9.12 -9.04
CA GLN A 92 8.09 8.98 -7.61
C GLN A 92 6.60 8.82 -7.26
N LEU A 93 6.28 7.87 -6.39
CA LEU A 93 4.98 7.72 -5.76
C LEU A 93 5.16 7.73 -4.24
N ASP A 94 4.67 8.78 -3.59
CA ASP A 94 4.48 8.84 -2.14
C ASP A 94 2.98 8.75 -1.87
N ALA A 95 2.53 7.75 -1.11
CA ALA A 95 1.13 7.63 -0.74
C ALA A 95 0.96 7.21 0.71
N SER A 96 0.02 7.87 1.39
CA SER A 96 -0.37 7.53 2.75
C SER A 96 -1.88 7.43 2.93
N THR A 97 -2.33 6.47 3.76
CA THR A 97 -3.70 6.39 4.25
C THR A 97 -3.73 6.04 5.73
N LYS A 98 -4.78 6.41 6.47
CA LYS A 98 -4.95 5.89 7.84
C LYS A 98 -5.73 4.58 7.82
N ASN A 99 -6.83 4.53 7.08
CA ASN A 99 -7.70 3.36 6.99
C ASN A 99 -7.99 3.03 5.53
N GLY A 100 -7.32 2.02 5.00
CA GLY A 100 -7.53 1.54 3.65
C GLY A 100 -6.36 0.73 3.13
N ASP A 101 -6.67 -0.15 2.20
CA ASP A 101 -5.67 -0.90 1.46
C ASP A 101 -4.94 0.01 0.46
N MET A 102 -3.72 -0.36 0.14
CA MET A 102 -2.95 0.25 -0.93
C MET A 102 -2.56 -0.81 -1.94
N ARG A 103 -2.97 -0.64 -3.19
CA ARG A 103 -2.64 -1.54 -4.31
C ARG A 103 -1.87 -0.76 -5.37
N VAL A 104 -0.62 -1.15 -5.59
CA VAL A 104 0.27 -0.45 -6.51
C VAL A 104 0.87 -1.45 -7.49
N GLU A 105 0.71 -1.16 -8.79
CA GLU A 105 1.14 -2.03 -9.88
C GLU A 105 2.04 -1.29 -10.88
N ASP A 106 3.06 -1.97 -11.39
CA ASP A 106 3.95 -1.51 -12.47
C ASP A 106 4.55 -0.12 -12.18
N VAL A 107 5.38 -0.03 -11.13
CA VAL A 107 6.07 1.21 -10.73
C VAL A 107 7.56 1.13 -11.05
N ASN A 108 8.00 2.02 -11.92
CA ASN A 108 9.38 2.22 -12.32
C ASN A 108 9.94 3.51 -11.73
N GLY A 109 10.31 3.48 -10.45
CA GLY A 109 10.87 4.61 -9.74
C GLY A 109 10.93 4.41 -8.23
N VAL A 110 10.80 5.50 -7.47
CA VAL A 110 10.86 5.47 -6.01
C VAL A 110 9.43 5.38 -5.45
N LEU A 111 9.19 4.36 -4.65
CA LEU A 111 7.89 4.10 -4.05
C LEU A 111 7.96 4.19 -2.53
N LYS A 112 7.05 4.97 -1.94
CA LYS A 112 6.88 5.09 -0.49
C LYS A 112 5.39 4.97 -0.16
N LEU A 113 5.03 3.91 0.55
CA LEU A 113 3.65 3.62 0.94
C LEU A 113 3.53 3.47 2.44
N ALA A 114 2.50 4.08 3.02
CA ALA A 114 2.18 3.94 4.43
C ALA A 114 0.67 3.79 4.66
N THR A 115 0.28 2.81 5.47
CA THR A 115 -1.08 2.75 6.03
C THR A 115 -1.05 2.46 7.53
N THR A 116 -2.08 2.83 8.28
CA THR A 116 -2.22 2.38 9.68
C THR A 116 -3.03 1.09 9.73
N ASN A 117 -4.18 1.07 9.05
CA ASN A 117 -5.09 -0.07 8.99
C ASN A 117 -5.36 -0.42 7.52
N GLY A 118 -4.76 -1.49 7.04
CA GLY A 118 -4.92 -1.94 5.66
C GLY A 118 -3.75 -2.78 5.15
N GLU A 119 -4.02 -3.57 4.12
CA GLU A 119 -3.00 -4.31 3.40
C GLU A 119 -2.27 -3.40 2.41
N ILE A 120 -0.95 -3.59 2.26
CA ILE A 120 -0.19 -3.00 1.16
C ILE A 120 0.20 -4.12 0.19
N SER A 121 -0.25 -4.00 -1.06
CA SER A 121 0.08 -4.91 -2.15
C SER A 121 0.86 -4.19 -3.25
N LEU A 122 2.08 -4.64 -3.48
CA LEU A 122 2.99 -4.15 -4.50
C LEU A 122 3.19 -5.21 -5.58
N LYS A 123 3.09 -4.81 -6.85
CA LYS A 123 3.37 -5.71 -7.97
C LYS A 123 4.19 -5.01 -9.05
N GLY A 124 5.31 -5.60 -9.44
CA GLY A 124 6.11 -5.08 -10.54
C GLY A 124 6.89 -3.83 -10.20
N VAL A 125 7.41 -3.74 -8.97
CA VAL A 125 8.28 -2.62 -8.57
C VAL A 125 9.69 -2.86 -9.09
N THR A 126 10.34 -1.83 -9.66
CA THR A 126 11.62 -1.98 -10.37
C THR A 126 12.84 -1.26 -9.80
N ASN A 127 12.69 -0.39 -8.78
CA ASN A 127 13.82 0.39 -8.25
C ASN A 127 13.86 0.43 -6.71
N ARG A 128 13.25 1.43 -6.06
CA ARG A 128 13.22 1.50 -4.59
C ARG A 128 11.80 1.39 -4.08
N ALA A 129 11.61 0.59 -3.04
CA ALA A 129 10.31 0.43 -2.40
C ALA A 129 10.43 0.52 -0.88
N PHE A 130 9.68 1.43 -0.29
CA PHE A 130 9.40 1.46 1.14
C PHE A 130 7.90 1.26 1.33
N ALA A 131 7.51 0.22 2.06
CA ALA A 131 6.11 -0.03 2.38
C ALA A 131 5.97 -0.40 3.85
N ARG A 132 5.07 0.29 4.55
CA ARG A 132 4.84 0.08 5.98
C ARG A 132 3.36 0.11 6.32
N THR A 133 2.90 -0.86 7.10
CA THR A 133 1.58 -0.84 7.73
C THR A 133 1.69 -1.06 9.24
N THR A 134 0.66 -0.72 10.02
CA THR A 134 0.60 -1.10 11.44
C THR A 134 -0.26 -2.35 11.61
N ASN A 135 -1.47 -2.34 11.05
CA ASN A 135 -2.42 -3.43 11.10
C ASN A 135 -2.77 -3.87 9.68
N GLY A 136 -2.08 -4.89 9.20
CA GLY A 136 -2.21 -5.40 7.85
C GLY A 136 -0.96 -6.13 7.39
N SER A 137 -1.10 -6.87 6.29
CA SER A 137 0.05 -7.52 5.67
C SER A 137 0.69 -6.62 4.62
N VAL A 138 1.98 -6.82 4.37
CA VAL A 138 2.69 -6.22 3.24
C VAL A 138 3.08 -7.34 2.29
N VAL A 139 2.61 -7.26 1.06
CA VAL A 139 2.90 -8.23 0.01
C VAL A 139 3.58 -7.50 -1.14
N ALA A 140 4.80 -7.90 -1.48
CA ALA A 140 5.53 -7.29 -2.58
C ALA A 140 6.03 -8.31 -3.61
N GLU A 141 5.68 -8.09 -4.87
CA GLU A 141 6.27 -8.79 -6.01
C GLU A 141 7.23 -7.88 -6.75
N ILE A 142 8.50 -8.28 -6.72
CA ILE A 142 9.64 -7.52 -7.20
C ILE A 142 10.08 -8.13 -8.52
N ARG A 143 9.94 -7.42 -9.65
CA ARG A 143 10.28 -8.02 -10.97
C ARG A 143 11.73 -7.80 -11.37
N ARG A 144 12.27 -6.63 -11.06
CA ARG A 144 13.67 -6.23 -11.23
C ARG A 144 13.99 -5.27 -10.12
N ILE A 145 15.23 -5.15 -9.69
CA ILE A 145 15.67 -4.00 -8.90
C ILE A 145 17.03 -3.59 -9.43
N SER A 146 17.24 -2.28 -9.58
CA SER A 146 18.58 -1.73 -9.83
C SER A 146 19.57 -2.27 -8.79
N SER A 147 20.82 -2.52 -9.17
CA SER A 147 21.86 -2.96 -8.23
C SER A 147 22.06 -2.00 -7.03
N THR A 148 21.64 -0.74 -7.16
CA THR A 148 21.67 0.29 -6.12
C THR A 148 20.31 0.54 -5.45
N GLY A 149 19.31 -0.28 -5.77
CA GLY A 149 17.97 -0.22 -5.20
C GLY A 149 17.89 -0.87 -3.82
N SER A 150 16.81 -0.58 -3.13
CA SER A 150 16.49 -1.16 -1.83
C SER A 150 15.00 -1.40 -1.70
N VAL A 151 14.66 -2.47 -1.00
CA VAL A 151 13.28 -2.76 -0.61
C VAL A 151 13.23 -2.90 0.91
N GLN A 152 12.31 -2.15 1.50
CA GLN A 152 12.02 -2.20 2.92
C GLN A 152 10.52 -2.40 3.11
N LEU A 153 10.15 -3.53 3.71
CA LEU A 153 8.76 -3.92 3.96
C LEU A 153 8.57 -4.14 5.45
N GLN A 154 7.62 -3.43 6.05
CA GLN A 154 7.44 -3.45 7.51
C GLN A 154 5.97 -3.55 7.90
N THR A 155 5.68 -4.33 8.94
CA THR A 155 4.38 -4.30 9.62
C THR A 155 4.52 -4.50 11.11
N THR A 156 3.54 -4.06 11.91
CA THR A 156 3.48 -4.42 13.33
C THR A 156 2.64 -5.68 13.52
N ASN A 157 1.43 -5.72 12.94
CA ASN A 157 0.47 -6.81 13.06
C ASN A 157 0.09 -7.30 11.66
N GLY A 158 0.76 -8.36 11.21
CA GLY A 158 0.54 -8.95 9.91
C GLY A 158 1.79 -9.63 9.35
N ASN A 159 1.63 -10.21 8.18
CA ASN A 159 2.73 -10.90 7.51
C ASN A 159 3.45 -9.95 6.56
N VAL A 160 4.75 -10.17 6.39
CA VAL A 160 5.53 -9.58 5.31
C VAL A 160 5.88 -10.67 4.32
N GLN A 161 5.46 -10.50 3.07
CA GLN A 161 5.74 -11.45 1.99
C GLN A 161 6.44 -10.74 0.83
N ALA A 162 7.60 -11.27 0.42
CA ALA A 162 8.29 -10.83 -0.78
C ALA A 162 8.38 -11.97 -1.81
N TYR A 163 8.07 -11.66 -3.06
CA TYR A 163 8.21 -12.54 -4.20
C TYR A 163 9.31 -12.01 -5.11
N LEU A 164 10.37 -12.80 -5.27
CA LEU A 164 11.59 -12.42 -5.97
C LEU A 164 11.81 -13.27 -7.24
N PRO A 165 12.51 -12.75 -8.26
CA PRO A 165 13.03 -13.54 -9.38
C PRO A 165 14.07 -14.56 -8.88
N LYS A 166 14.13 -15.75 -9.50
CA LYS A 166 15.03 -16.84 -9.06
C LYS A 166 16.53 -16.48 -9.18
N ASP A 167 16.83 -15.55 -10.08
CA ASP A 167 18.16 -15.06 -10.41
C ASP A 167 18.55 -13.80 -9.64
N LEU A 168 17.65 -13.24 -8.82
CA LEU A 168 17.94 -12.04 -8.04
C LEU A 168 19.07 -12.30 -7.05
N ARG A 169 20.00 -11.34 -6.99
CA ARG A 169 21.07 -11.30 -6.00
C ARG A 169 20.72 -10.21 -4.98
N ALA A 170 20.69 -10.56 -3.70
CA ALA A 170 20.21 -9.66 -2.65
C ALA A 170 20.93 -9.88 -1.32
N THR A 171 21.14 -8.80 -0.57
CA THR A 171 21.51 -8.86 0.85
C THR A 171 20.23 -8.76 1.66
N VAL A 172 19.94 -9.77 2.49
CA VAL A 172 18.67 -9.89 3.20
C VAL A 172 18.86 -9.67 4.69
N ASP A 173 18.00 -8.84 5.27
CA ASP A 173 17.80 -8.69 6.71
C ASP A 173 16.31 -8.88 7.00
N ALA A 174 15.96 -10.07 7.48
CA ALA A 174 14.60 -10.50 7.72
C ALA A 174 14.40 -10.83 9.20
N VAL A 175 13.49 -10.12 9.85
CA VAL A 175 13.30 -10.19 11.31
C VAL A 175 11.83 -10.27 11.68
N THR A 176 11.52 -11.13 12.64
CA THR A 176 10.23 -11.12 13.36
C THR A 176 10.43 -11.25 14.86
N THR A 177 9.59 -10.59 15.65
CA THR A 177 9.55 -10.80 17.11
C THR A 177 8.71 -12.03 17.46
N ASN A 178 7.46 -12.06 16.98
CA ASN A 178 6.45 -13.08 17.26
C ASN A 178 5.98 -13.74 15.96
N GLY A 179 6.78 -14.68 15.48
CA GLY A 179 6.48 -15.49 14.31
C GLY A 179 7.73 -16.24 13.85
N HIS A 180 7.73 -16.60 12.57
CA HIS A 180 8.84 -17.28 11.92
C HIS A 180 9.26 -16.56 10.63
N VAL A 181 10.55 -16.66 10.32
CA VAL A 181 11.14 -16.21 9.06
C VAL A 181 11.38 -17.43 8.18
N SER A 182 10.90 -17.37 6.94
CA SER A 182 11.11 -18.41 5.93
C SER A 182 11.61 -17.79 4.63
N ILE A 183 12.75 -18.25 4.15
CA ILE A 183 13.33 -17.82 2.87
C ILE A 183 13.49 -19.04 1.98
N ALA A 184 12.74 -19.10 0.88
CA ALA A 184 12.80 -20.17 -0.12
C ALA A 184 13.94 -19.95 -1.14
N PHE A 185 15.09 -19.45 -0.67
CA PHE A 185 16.30 -19.22 -1.45
C PHE A 185 17.52 -19.69 -0.64
N PRO A 186 18.57 -20.20 -1.28
CA PRO A 186 19.84 -20.44 -0.61
C PRO A 186 20.43 -19.14 -0.08
N VAL A 187 20.68 -19.06 1.23
CA VAL A 187 21.29 -17.91 1.89
C VAL A 187 22.68 -18.28 2.38
N GLU A 188 23.68 -17.55 1.90
CA GLU A 188 25.04 -17.55 2.44
C GLU A 188 25.03 -16.72 3.72
N ARG A 189 25.32 -17.36 4.85
CA ARG A 189 25.02 -16.80 6.18
C ARG A 189 26.07 -15.79 6.61
N GLU A 190 25.60 -14.74 7.25
CA GLU A 190 26.43 -13.86 8.09
C GLU A 190 25.96 -13.99 9.54
N GLY A 191 26.76 -14.64 10.40
CA GLY A 191 26.45 -14.81 11.83
C GLY A 191 25.42 -15.91 12.15
N LEU A 192 24.74 -15.78 13.29
CA LEU A 192 23.79 -16.76 13.81
C LEU A 192 22.40 -16.56 13.16
N MET A 193 21.86 -17.59 12.51
CA MET A 193 20.47 -17.63 12.06
C MET A 193 19.58 -18.27 13.12
N THR A 194 18.39 -17.71 13.33
CA THR A 194 17.35 -18.30 14.18
C THR A 194 16.07 -18.45 13.37
N SER A 195 15.05 -19.09 13.94
CA SER A 195 13.71 -19.11 13.35
C SER A 195 13.08 -17.71 13.22
N LYS A 196 13.61 -16.71 13.94
CA LYS A 196 13.10 -15.33 14.02
C LYS A 196 13.94 -14.31 13.25
N THR A 197 15.18 -14.66 12.94
CA THR A 197 16.14 -13.74 12.33
C THR A 197 16.95 -14.47 11.27
N VAL A 198 16.90 -13.94 10.05
CA VAL A 198 17.72 -14.38 8.93
C VAL A 198 18.47 -13.18 8.38
N ARG A 199 19.80 -13.26 8.44
CA ARG A 199 20.72 -12.29 7.82
C ARG A 199 21.74 -13.02 6.96
N GLY A 200 22.03 -12.45 5.80
CA GLY A 200 23.01 -12.99 4.88
C GLY A 200 22.75 -12.55 3.44
N THR A 201 23.32 -13.29 2.51
CA THR A 201 23.22 -12.96 1.09
C THR A 201 22.60 -14.08 0.27
N ILE A 202 21.78 -13.70 -0.70
CA ILE A 202 21.27 -14.55 -1.76
C ILE A 202 22.18 -14.32 -2.96
N ARG A 203 22.83 -15.40 -3.45
CA ARG A 203 23.70 -15.39 -4.64
C ARG A 203 24.83 -14.36 -4.57
N GLY A 204 25.46 -14.16 -3.40
CA GLY A 204 26.57 -13.22 -3.21
C GLY A 204 26.16 -11.75 -3.08
N GLY A 205 24.89 -11.45 -2.75
CA GLY A 205 24.47 -10.11 -2.29
C GLY A 205 23.96 -9.22 -3.43
N GLY A 206 23.87 -7.91 -3.19
CA GLY A 206 23.42 -6.95 -4.18
C GLY A 206 22.34 -6.04 -3.62
N VAL A 207 21.12 -6.18 -4.10
CA VAL A 207 19.99 -5.35 -3.68
C VAL A 207 19.73 -5.54 -2.17
N LYS A 208 19.58 -4.45 -1.43
CA LYS A 208 19.25 -4.53 -0.01
C LYS A 208 17.76 -4.85 0.17
N LEU A 209 17.45 -5.95 0.84
CA LEU A 209 16.10 -6.38 1.16
C LEU A 209 15.94 -6.46 2.67
N THR A 210 15.17 -5.53 3.24
CA THR A 210 14.83 -5.49 4.66
C THR A 210 13.36 -5.83 4.85
N LEU A 211 13.07 -6.85 5.65
CA LEU A 211 11.72 -7.32 5.93
C LEU A 211 11.52 -7.43 7.44
N GLU A 212 10.49 -6.79 7.98
CA GLU A 212 10.31 -6.74 9.42
C GLU A 212 8.84 -6.87 9.81
N THR A 213 8.56 -7.72 10.80
CA THR A 213 7.26 -7.73 11.48
C THR A 213 7.40 -7.90 12.99
N THR A 214 6.47 -7.35 13.78
CA THR A 214 6.43 -7.66 15.21
C THR A 214 5.60 -8.91 15.46
N ASN A 215 4.38 -8.98 14.92
CA ASN A 215 3.43 -10.06 15.12
C ASN A 215 3.00 -10.64 13.77
N GLY A 216 3.72 -11.66 13.33
CA GLY A 216 3.48 -12.33 12.06
C GLY A 216 4.73 -12.98 11.48
N ASN A 217 4.56 -13.56 10.31
CA ASN A 217 5.64 -14.24 9.60
C ASN A 217 6.27 -13.35 8.56
N VAL A 218 7.57 -13.57 8.33
CA VAL A 218 8.29 -13.03 7.17
C VAL A 218 8.53 -14.19 6.20
N GLU A 219 8.03 -14.05 4.97
CA GLU A 219 8.19 -15.04 3.93
C GLU A 219 8.84 -14.43 2.68
N VAL A 220 9.89 -15.06 2.19
CA VAL A 220 10.52 -14.72 0.91
C VAL A 220 10.42 -15.92 -0.01
N ARG A 221 9.80 -15.75 -1.19
CA ARG A 221 9.52 -16.84 -2.15
C ARG A 221 9.84 -16.45 -3.59
N GLY A 222 9.89 -17.44 -4.48
CA GLY A 222 10.02 -17.21 -5.92
C GLY A 222 8.69 -16.73 -6.54
N ILE A 223 8.75 -15.84 -7.54
CA ILE A 223 7.54 -15.37 -8.27
C ILE A 223 6.75 -16.52 -8.90
N ALA A 224 7.44 -17.53 -9.44
CA ALA A 224 6.79 -18.68 -10.07
C ALA A 224 5.83 -19.42 -9.12
N GLU A 225 6.18 -19.50 -7.83
CA GLU A 225 5.36 -20.18 -6.80
C GLU A 225 4.06 -19.40 -6.49
N ARG A 226 4.05 -18.08 -6.71
CA ARG A 226 2.84 -17.25 -6.53
C ARG A 226 1.79 -17.56 -7.59
N ALA A 227 2.21 -17.82 -8.83
CA ALA A 227 1.32 -18.10 -9.95
C ALA A 227 0.59 -19.45 -9.76
N GLU A 228 1.31 -20.47 -9.30
CA GLU A 228 0.76 -21.82 -9.07
C GLU A 228 -0.29 -21.84 -7.94
N ARG A 229 -0.10 -21.05 -6.89
CA ARG A 229 -1.07 -20.95 -5.77
C ARG A 229 -2.38 -20.26 -6.15
N ARG A 230 -2.35 -19.36 -7.14
CA ARG A 230 -3.59 -18.74 -7.67
C ARG A 230 -4.45 -19.75 -8.42
N HIS A 231 -3.83 -20.68 -9.14
CA HIS A 231 -4.55 -21.73 -9.88
C HIS A 231 -5.18 -22.80 -8.99
N LYS A 232 -4.62 -23.08 -7.82
CA LYS A 232 -5.19 -24.06 -6.86
C LYS A 232 -6.34 -23.51 -6.01
N ARG A 233 -6.68 -22.23 -6.13
CA ARG A 233 -7.71 -21.55 -5.33
C ARG A 233 -8.91 -21.03 -6.15
N SER A 234 -8.90 -21.20 -7.46
CA SER A 234 -10.05 -20.96 -8.36
C SER A 234 -10.70 -22.27 -8.76
#